data_AF-A0A379ZCI8-F1
#
_entry.id   AF-A0A379ZCI8-F1
#
_cell.length_a   1.000
_cell.length_b   1.000
_cell.length_c   1.000
_cell.angle_alpha   90.00
_cell.angle_beta   90.00
_cell.angle_gamma   90.00
#
_symmetry.space_group_name_H-M   'P 1'
#
loop_
_entity.id
_entity.type
_entity.pdbx_description
1 polymer ?
#
loop_
_entity_poly.entity_id
_entity_poly.type
_entity_poly.pdbx_seq_one_letter_code
_entity_poly.pdbx_strand_id
1 'polypeptide(L)'
;MNKYIKQWCFAVFMLSLSSVALAAPKGICTPDNGVFHSTLDFSGYLITANENKVGTTFNTTVTNGSSYLGRCHCDTGNVGEFPYIYYTSKINQALTYAGVHSNINYYDLNPNLDVGIAIDILGVGYVNAPFEYHANNPSGNTKYNCNRIEPLSISSGAKAIVYFYIKKTFAGKLIIPETKIVTLYGTISRDTPVDYSQPMADVYIRGDITAPQSCEINNLKPVCFDFKEIPAADFSSVVGSAVTTHKITKTVTIECENLGILNTDDISTSFYATEPNTDNSMVVTSNSNVGIKIYDKNNKEIKVNGGELPTDMGKSTVYGEKSGSVTFSAAPASLTGARPAPGQFTATATITVEIVR
;
A
#
# COMPACT_ATOMS: atom_id res chain seq x y z
N MET A 1 49.66 70.20 -20.85
CA MET A 1 48.58 69.36 -21.42
C MET A 1 48.95 67.88 -21.61
N ASN A 2 50.17 67.42 -21.28
CA ASN A 2 50.64 66.05 -21.60
C ASN A 2 50.76 65.09 -20.38
N LYS A 3 50.54 65.59 -19.15
CA LYS A 3 50.64 64.79 -17.91
C LYS A 3 49.32 64.11 -17.52
N TYR A 4 48.19 64.75 -17.80
CA TYR A 4 46.86 64.25 -17.45
C TYR A 4 46.30 63.20 -18.43
N ILE A 5 46.76 63.21 -19.69
CA ILE A 5 46.34 62.23 -20.71
C ILE A 5 46.92 60.83 -20.40
N LYS A 6 48.19 60.74 -19.99
CA LYS A 6 48.82 59.46 -19.62
C LYS A 6 48.19 58.84 -18.36
N GLN A 7 47.75 59.66 -17.41
CA GLN A 7 47.16 59.21 -16.15
C GLN A 7 45.71 58.73 -16.33
N TRP A 8 44.98 59.31 -17.29
CA TRP A 8 43.66 58.85 -17.71
C TRP A 8 43.71 57.54 -18.52
N CYS A 9 44.69 57.38 -19.42
CA CYS A 9 44.85 56.13 -20.16
C CYS A 9 45.20 54.93 -19.25
N PHE A 10 45.95 55.16 -18.16
CA PHE A 10 46.29 54.10 -17.21
C PHE A 10 45.11 53.68 -16.31
N ALA A 11 44.22 54.63 -15.97
CA ALA A 11 43.01 54.34 -15.20
C ALA A 11 41.95 53.59 -16.03
N VAL A 12 41.81 53.93 -17.32
CA VAL A 12 40.88 53.24 -18.24
C VAL A 12 41.37 51.83 -18.59
N PHE A 13 42.69 51.60 -18.66
CA PHE A 13 43.26 50.26 -18.90
C PHE A 13 43.18 49.34 -17.66
N MET A 14 43.19 49.91 -16.45
CA MET A 14 42.99 49.16 -15.19
C MET A 14 41.52 48.82 -14.91
N LEU A 15 40.57 49.56 -15.48
CA LEU A 15 39.13 49.27 -15.41
C LEU A 15 38.65 48.26 -16.47
N SER A 16 39.42 48.03 -17.55
CA SER A 16 39.13 46.98 -18.54
C SER A 16 39.63 45.58 -18.15
N LEU A 17 40.28 45.43 -17.01
CA LEU A 17 40.59 44.14 -16.38
C LEU A 17 39.47 43.67 -15.43
N SER A 18 38.29 44.29 -15.52
CA SER A 18 37.08 43.87 -14.83
C SER A 18 36.74 42.44 -15.26
N SER A 19 37.07 41.49 -14.38
CA SER A 19 36.39 40.20 -14.21
C SER A 19 36.03 39.52 -15.53
N VAL A 20 36.97 38.75 -16.08
CA VAL A 20 36.59 37.57 -16.86
C VAL A 20 35.76 36.69 -15.92
N ALA A 21 34.44 36.87 -15.94
CA ALA A 21 33.51 35.89 -15.42
C ALA A 21 33.71 34.66 -16.31
N LEU A 22 34.60 33.76 -15.88
CA LEU A 22 34.74 32.45 -16.51
C LEU A 22 33.37 31.81 -16.41
N ALA A 23 32.76 31.54 -17.57
CA ALA A 23 31.49 30.84 -17.62
C ALA A 23 31.64 29.52 -16.85
N ALA A 24 30.63 29.18 -16.03
CA ALA A 24 30.62 27.91 -15.33
C ALA A 24 30.73 26.77 -16.36
N PRO A 25 31.57 25.75 -16.11
CA PRO A 25 31.76 24.67 -17.07
C PRO A 25 30.45 23.93 -17.32
N LYS A 26 30.25 23.56 -18.59
CA LYS A 26 29.17 22.70 -19.06
C LYS A 26 29.73 21.33 -19.38
N GLY A 27 28.86 20.31 -19.41
CA GLY A 27 29.32 18.95 -19.64
C GLY A 27 28.38 17.87 -19.12
N ILE A 28 28.67 16.63 -19.53
CA ILE A 28 27.88 15.44 -19.22
C ILE A 28 28.62 14.51 -18.27
N CYS A 29 27.87 13.68 -17.54
CA CYS A 29 28.43 12.61 -16.73
C CYS A 29 28.00 11.25 -17.28
N THR A 30 28.95 10.33 -17.39
CA THR A 30 28.78 8.99 -17.95
C THR A 30 29.34 7.94 -16.99
N PRO A 31 28.77 6.73 -16.96
CA PRO A 31 29.29 5.63 -16.15
C PRO A 31 30.53 4.99 -16.82
N ASP A 32 31.49 4.50 -16.03
CA ASP A 32 32.79 4.02 -16.54
C ASP A 32 32.67 2.69 -17.32
N ASN A 33 31.73 1.82 -16.95
CA ASN A 33 31.60 0.46 -17.50
C ASN A 33 30.27 0.26 -18.25
N GLY A 34 29.79 1.32 -18.91
CA GLY A 34 28.45 1.35 -19.50
C GLY A 34 27.35 1.58 -18.45
N VAL A 35 26.11 1.61 -18.92
CA VAL A 35 24.93 1.98 -18.11
C VAL A 35 24.84 1.14 -16.85
N PHE A 36 24.66 1.78 -15.70
CA PHE A 36 24.46 1.05 -14.46
C PHE A 36 23.03 0.48 -14.38
N HIS A 37 22.88 -0.84 -14.36
CA HIS A 37 21.58 -1.48 -14.21
C HIS A 37 21.28 -1.75 -12.73
N SER A 38 20.38 -0.95 -12.17
CA SER A 38 19.98 -0.98 -10.77
C SER A 38 18.69 -1.77 -10.60
N THR A 39 18.76 -3.03 -10.15
CA THR A 39 17.57 -3.82 -9.83
C THR A 39 17.20 -3.65 -8.36
N LEU A 40 16.00 -3.15 -8.10
CA LEU A 40 15.45 -2.89 -6.76
C LEU A 40 14.39 -3.94 -6.42
N ASP A 41 14.67 -4.71 -5.36
CA ASP A 41 13.89 -5.90 -4.97
C ASP A 41 12.97 -5.61 -3.78
N PHE A 42 11.71 -6.03 -3.86
CA PHE A 42 10.72 -5.96 -2.77
C PHE A 42 9.98 -7.30 -2.58
N SER A 43 10.63 -8.43 -2.85
CA SER A 43 10.03 -9.77 -2.72
C SER A 43 9.45 -10.01 -1.30
N GLY A 44 8.27 -10.62 -1.24
CA GLY A 44 7.56 -10.91 0.01
C GLY A 44 6.86 -9.70 0.63
N TYR A 45 6.59 -8.64 -0.12
CA TYR A 45 5.89 -7.47 0.40
C TYR A 45 4.42 -7.82 0.71
N LEU A 46 3.98 -7.55 1.93
CA LEU A 46 2.61 -7.82 2.38
C LEU A 46 1.83 -6.51 2.45
N ILE A 47 0.65 -6.50 1.85
CA ILE A 47 -0.32 -5.40 2.00
C ILE A 47 -1.45 -5.82 2.94
N THR A 48 -2.14 -4.86 3.52
CA THR A 48 -3.37 -5.09 4.29
C THR A 48 -4.59 -5.21 3.38
N ALA A 49 -5.71 -5.72 3.92
CA ALA A 49 -6.98 -5.72 3.20
C ALA A 49 -7.45 -4.29 2.85
N ASN A 50 -7.12 -3.31 3.67
CA ASN A 50 -7.44 -1.90 3.38
C ASN A 50 -6.56 -1.31 2.27
N GLU A 51 -5.32 -1.76 2.15
CA GLU A 51 -4.44 -1.35 1.06
C GLU A 51 -4.81 -2.04 -0.25
N ASN A 52 -5.41 -3.24 -0.23
CA ASN A 52 -5.87 -3.93 -1.43
C ASN A 52 -7.32 -3.53 -1.82
N LYS A 53 -7.57 -2.25 -2.03
CA LYS A 53 -8.87 -1.72 -2.48
C LYS A 53 -8.68 -0.86 -3.72
N VAL A 54 -9.60 -0.90 -4.66
CA VAL A 54 -9.50 -0.06 -5.86
C VAL A 54 -9.43 1.41 -5.46
N GLY A 55 -8.47 2.16 -6.01
CA GLY A 55 -8.26 3.57 -5.72
C GLY A 55 -7.30 3.87 -4.57
N THR A 56 -6.77 2.86 -3.88
CA THR A 56 -5.79 3.06 -2.81
C THR A 56 -4.36 3.10 -3.35
N THR A 57 -3.49 3.76 -2.57
CA THR A 57 -2.05 3.80 -2.82
C THR A 57 -1.29 3.25 -1.63
N PHE A 58 -0.21 2.53 -1.88
CA PHE A 58 0.77 2.12 -0.87
C PHE A 58 2.19 2.27 -1.44
N ASN A 59 3.22 2.21 -0.60
CA ASN A 59 4.59 2.38 -1.05
C ASN A 59 5.58 1.59 -0.21
N THR A 60 6.76 1.35 -0.79
CA THR A 60 7.87 0.70 -0.12
C THR A 60 9.19 1.35 -0.51
N THR A 61 10.13 1.41 0.43
CA THR A 61 11.50 1.88 0.17
C THR A 61 12.37 0.68 -0.17
N VAL A 62 13.03 0.74 -1.32
CA VAL A 62 13.87 -0.34 -1.86
C VAL A 62 15.28 0.16 -2.14
N THR A 63 16.26 -0.72 -1.96
CA THR A 63 17.67 -0.44 -2.22
C THR A 63 18.38 -1.72 -2.64
N ASN A 64 19.37 -1.61 -3.52
CA ASN A 64 20.33 -2.69 -3.78
C ASN A 64 21.69 -2.44 -3.08
N GLY A 65 21.80 -1.36 -2.29
CA GLY A 65 23.00 -1.03 -1.53
C GLY A 65 24.24 -0.73 -2.38
N SER A 66 24.10 -0.64 -3.70
CA SER A 66 25.22 -0.54 -4.63
C SER A 66 25.61 0.91 -4.92
N SER A 67 26.78 1.07 -5.52
CA SER A 67 27.24 2.31 -6.14
C SER A 67 27.98 1.96 -7.42
N TYR A 68 28.10 2.93 -8.33
CA TYR A 68 28.80 2.76 -9.60
C TYR A 68 29.79 3.88 -9.83
N LEU A 69 30.83 3.57 -10.59
CA LEU A 69 31.85 4.54 -10.97
C LEU A 69 31.36 5.33 -12.19
N GLY A 70 31.50 6.65 -12.13
CA GLY A 70 31.21 7.53 -13.26
C GLY A 70 32.19 8.69 -13.37
N ARG A 71 32.28 9.27 -14.56
CA ARG A 71 33.12 10.42 -14.88
C ARG A 71 32.27 11.52 -15.48
N CYS A 72 32.66 12.76 -15.23
CA CYS A 72 32.06 13.91 -15.88
C CYS A 72 33.07 14.55 -16.81
N HIS A 73 32.65 14.78 -18.06
CA HIS A 73 33.43 15.45 -19.08
C HIS A 73 32.98 16.91 -19.16
N CYS A 74 33.92 17.86 -19.02
CA CYS A 74 33.65 19.28 -19.23
C CYS A 74 33.92 19.69 -20.67
N ASP A 75 33.03 20.48 -21.26
CA ASP A 75 33.18 21.04 -22.61
C ASP A 75 34.39 21.99 -22.72
N THR A 76 34.84 22.52 -21.57
CA THR A 76 36.06 23.33 -21.42
C THR A 76 37.34 22.49 -21.36
N GLY A 77 37.25 21.17 -21.54
CA GLY A 77 38.35 20.23 -21.37
C GLY A 77 38.81 20.17 -19.91
N ASN A 78 40.07 20.49 -19.64
CA ASN A 78 40.68 20.35 -18.32
C ASN A 78 40.55 21.59 -17.41
N VAL A 79 39.80 22.62 -17.85
CA VAL A 79 39.73 23.92 -17.17
C VAL A 79 38.39 24.11 -16.47
N GLY A 80 38.42 24.45 -15.18
CA GLY A 80 37.24 24.79 -14.39
C GLY A 80 36.90 23.77 -13.31
N GLU A 81 35.87 24.10 -12.53
CA GLU A 81 35.36 23.29 -11.43
C GLU A 81 33.83 23.25 -11.48
N PHE A 82 33.23 22.13 -11.05
CA PHE A 82 31.79 21.99 -10.90
C PHE A 82 31.44 21.44 -9.51
N PRO A 83 30.44 22.01 -8.80
CA PRO A 83 30.08 21.57 -7.46
C PRO A 83 29.02 20.45 -7.44
N TYR A 84 28.22 20.31 -8.51
CA TYR A 84 27.04 19.44 -8.52
C TYR A 84 26.96 18.61 -9.80
N ILE A 85 26.29 17.47 -9.69
CA ILE A 85 25.73 16.71 -10.80
C ILE A 85 24.22 16.96 -10.79
N TYR A 86 23.69 17.39 -11.93
CA TYR A 86 22.28 17.61 -12.17
C TYR A 86 21.70 16.37 -12.85
N TYR A 87 20.79 15.70 -12.16
CA TYR A 87 20.13 14.50 -12.64
C TYR A 87 18.84 14.84 -13.37
N THR A 88 18.59 14.13 -14.46
CA THR A 88 17.31 14.11 -15.18
C THR A 88 16.84 12.67 -15.23
N SER A 89 15.59 12.43 -14.85
CA SER A 89 14.94 11.12 -14.96
C SER A 89 13.92 11.10 -16.09
N LYS A 90 13.99 10.06 -16.93
CA LYS A 90 12.96 9.77 -17.93
C LYS A 90 12.32 8.43 -17.61
N ILE A 91 11.00 8.38 -17.68
CA ILE A 91 10.24 7.14 -17.51
C ILE A 91 10.42 6.28 -18.75
N ASN A 92 10.50 4.96 -18.55
CA ASN A 92 10.59 4.02 -19.65
C ASN A 92 9.39 4.19 -20.60
N GLN A 93 9.67 4.40 -21.88
CA GLN A 93 8.68 4.60 -22.93
C GLN A 93 7.71 3.41 -23.13
N ALA A 94 8.07 2.23 -22.62
CA ALA A 94 7.19 1.06 -22.63
C ALA A 94 6.03 1.18 -21.62
N LEU A 95 6.13 2.06 -20.62
CA LEU A 95 5.09 2.31 -19.63
C LEU A 95 4.18 3.44 -20.10
N THR A 96 2.87 3.26 -19.95
CA THR A 96 1.88 4.27 -20.34
C THR A 96 1.50 5.13 -19.15
N TYR A 97 1.45 6.44 -19.31
CA TYR A 97 1.04 7.35 -18.25
C TYR A 97 -0.42 7.08 -17.82
N ALA A 98 -0.64 6.86 -16.52
CA ALA A 98 -1.92 6.47 -15.95
C ALA A 98 -2.60 7.60 -15.14
N GLY A 99 -1.85 8.61 -14.68
CA GLY A 99 -2.41 9.76 -13.96
C GLY A 99 -1.52 10.26 -12.83
N VAL A 100 -2.08 11.14 -11.99
CA VAL A 100 -1.42 11.66 -10.78
C VAL A 100 -2.27 11.36 -9.55
N HIS A 101 -1.64 10.81 -8.52
CA HIS A 101 -2.23 10.68 -7.18
C HIS A 101 -1.23 11.19 -6.15
N SER A 102 -1.68 12.05 -5.22
CA SER A 102 -0.84 12.59 -4.13
C SER A 102 0.50 13.19 -4.62
N ASN A 103 0.47 13.91 -5.75
CA ASN A 103 1.64 14.51 -6.42
C ASN A 103 2.70 13.50 -6.94
N ILE A 104 2.32 12.23 -7.13
CA ILE A 104 3.12 11.21 -7.78
C ILE A 104 2.54 10.91 -9.15
N ASN A 105 3.39 10.92 -10.18
CA ASN A 105 3.01 10.46 -11.52
C ASN A 105 3.02 8.94 -11.57
N TYR A 106 1.91 8.35 -11.99
CA TYR A 106 1.72 6.90 -12.10
C TYR A 106 1.71 6.44 -13.56
N TYR A 107 2.19 5.22 -13.76
CA TYR A 107 2.28 4.57 -15.07
C TYR A 107 1.77 3.14 -14.99
N ASP A 108 1.11 2.67 -16.05
CA ASP A 108 0.55 1.33 -16.16
C ASP A 108 1.67 0.28 -16.03
N LEU A 109 1.64 -0.50 -14.94
CA LEU A 109 2.62 -1.56 -14.69
C LEU A 109 2.09 -2.93 -15.13
N ASN A 110 0.86 -3.25 -14.73
CA ASN A 110 0.16 -4.49 -15.08
C ASN A 110 -1.35 -4.30 -14.90
N PRO A 111 -2.21 -5.30 -15.18
CA PRO A 111 -3.67 -5.14 -15.07
C PRO A 111 -4.20 -4.76 -13.67
N ASN A 112 -3.43 -5.00 -12.60
CA ASN A 112 -3.82 -4.74 -11.22
C ASN A 112 -3.25 -3.44 -10.65
N LEU A 113 -2.05 -3.04 -11.09
CA LEU A 113 -1.28 -1.97 -10.48
C LEU A 113 -0.82 -0.92 -11.49
N ASP A 114 -0.84 0.34 -11.05
CA ASP A 114 0.02 1.38 -11.60
C ASP A 114 1.20 1.62 -10.66
N VAL A 115 2.29 2.15 -11.22
CA VAL A 115 3.54 2.40 -10.50
C VAL A 115 4.00 3.85 -10.62
N GLY A 116 4.42 4.42 -9.51
CA GLY A 116 5.20 5.65 -9.43
C GLY A 116 6.53 5.38 -8.74
N ILE A 117 7.51 6.26 -8.91
CA ILE A 117 8.82 6.07 -8.28
C ILE A 117 9.46 7.41 -7.90
N ALA A 118 10.10 7.45 -6.74
CA ALA A 118 10.96 8.55 -6.33
C ALA A 118 12.38 8.04 -6.11
N ILE A 119 13.35 8.64 -6.78
CA ILE A 119 14.74 8.20 -6.78
C ILE A 119 15.52 8.95 -5.71
N ASP A 120 16.32 8.24 -4.92
CA ASP A 120 17.25 8.85 -3.98
C ASP A 120 18.40 9.54 -4.74
N ILE A 121 18.53 10.85 -4.54
CA ILE A 121 19.62 11.67 -5.06
C ILE A 121 20.54 12.04 -3.91
N LEU A 122 21.84 11.79 -4.10
CA LEU A 122 22.86 11.99 -3.07
C LEU A 122 22.75 13.38 -2.39
N GLY A 123 22.57 13.39 -1.07
CA GLY A 123 22.50 14.60 -0.24
C GLY A 123 21.21 15.42 -0.39
N VAL A 124 20.25 14.94 -1.18
CA VAL A 124 18.93 15.55 -1.37
C VAL A 124 17.83 14.68 -0.78
N GLY A 125 17.92 13.35 -0.99
CA GLY A 125 16.85 12.41 -0.69
C GLY A 125 16.01 12.08 -1.92
N TYR A 126 14.76 11.68 -1.71
CA TYR A 126 13.90 11.16 -2.78
C TYR A 126 13.27 12.26 -3.64
N VAL A 127 13.41 12.13 -4.95
CA VAL A 127 12.82 13.02 -5.96
C VAL A 127 11.88 12.23 -6.86
N ASN A 128 10.61 12.63 -6.92
CA ASN A 128 9.57 11.96 -7.73
C ASN A 128 9.91 12.03 -9.21
N ALA A 129 9.97 10.88 -9.89
CA ALA A 129 10.18 10.80 -11.33
C ALA A 129 8.85 11.01 -12.09
N PRO A 130 8.89 11.53 -13.33
CA PRO A 130 10.06 12.12 -14.00
C PRO A 130 10.41 13.50 -13.43
N PHE A 131 11.66 13.90 -13.58
CA PHE A 131 12.18 15.20 -13.18
C PHE A 131 13.37 15.62 -14.05
N GLU A 132 13.67 16.92 -14.11
CA GLU A 132 14.77 17.45 -14.93
C GLU A 132 15.70 18.33 -14.10
N TYR A 133 17.01 18.19 -14.34
CA TYR A 133 18.05 19.04 -13.77
C TYR A 133 18.01 19.24 -12.24
N HIS A 134 17.72 18.16 -11.51
CA HIS A 134 17.80 18.14 -10.05
C HIS A 134 19.25 17.96 -9.60
N ALA A 135 19.82 19.00 -8.99
CA ALA A 135 21.17 18.96 -8.45
C ALA A 135 21.25 17.96 -7.31
N ASN A 136 22.30 17.15 -7.25
CA ASN A 136 22.72 16.53 -6.00
C ASN A 136 23.30 17.58 -5.04
N ASN A 137 23.53 17.16 -3.80
CA ASN A 137 24.15 18.01 -2.79
C ASN A 137 25.26 17.24 -2.06
N PRO A 138 26.42 17.04 -2.71
CA PRO A 138 27.56 16.40 -2.07
C PRO A 138 28.01 17.26 -0.89
N SER A 139 28.48 16.62 0.17
CA SER A 139 28.74 17.27 1.46
C SER A 139 29.59 18.56 1.32
N GLY A 140 29.06 19.68 1.86
CA GLY A 140 29.80 20.92 2.10
C GLY A 140 30.30 21.68 0.85
N ASN A 141 31.59 22.05 0.85
CA ASN A 141 32.26 22.84 -0.19
C ASN A 141 32.91 21.96 -1.29
N THR A 142 32.35 20.77 -1.54
CA THR A 142 32.94 19.85 -2.52
C THR A 142 32.87 20.48 -3.91
N LYS A 143 34.02 20.56 -4.58
CA LYS A 143 34.16 20.97 -5.97
C LYS A 143 34.98 19.94 -6.71
N TYR A 144 34.51 19.55 -7.87
CA TYR A 144 35.20 18.60 -8.74
C TYR A 144 35.88 19.36 -9.86
N ASN A 145 37.15 19.06 -10.10
CA ASN A 145 37.91 19.68 -11.19
C ASN A 145 37.54 19.02 -12.52
N CYS A 146 37.49 19.81 -13.58
CA CYS A 146 37.29 19.30 -14.94
C CYS A 146 38.43 18.39 -15.43
N ASN A 147 39.65 18.52 -14.88
CA ASN A 147 40.78 17.64 -15.17
C ASN A 147 40.84 16.37 -14.29
N ARG A 148 39.77 16.08 -13.53
CA ARG A 148 39.75 14.94 -12.62
C ARG A 148 39.85 13.62 -13.39
N ILE A 149 40.85 12.81 -13.04
CA ILE A 149 41.08 11.48 -13.62
C ILE A 149 40.37 10.39 -12.83
N GLU A 150 40.29 10.55 -11.51
CA GLU A 150 39.65 9.57 -10.62
C GLU A 150 38.12 9.56 -10.81
N PRO A 151 37.47 8.40 -10.94
CA PRO A 151 36.03 8.34 -11.04
C PRO A 151 35.34 8.86 -9.77
N LEU A 152 34.08 9.21 -9.92
CA LEU A 152 33.16 9.50 -8.83
C LEU A 152 32.43 8.22 -8.47
N SER A 153 32.30 7.95 -7.16
CA SER A 153 31.38 6.92 -6.68
C SER A 153 29.98 7.52 -6.61
N ILE A 154 29.06 6.97 -7.39
CA ILE A 154 27.69 7.47 -7.57
C ILE A 154 26.72 6.44 -7.03
N SER A 155 25.83 6.87 -6.14
CA SER A 155 24.75 6.05 -5.58
C SER A 155 23.36 6.43 -6.09
N SER A 156 23.22 7.57 -6.78
CA SER A 156 21.94 8.03 -7.33
C SER A 156 21.36 6.99 -8.29
N GLY A 157 20.17 6.47 -7.98
CA GLY A 157 19.52 5.36 -8.69
C GLY A 157 19.63 3.98 -8.02
N ALA A 158 20.43 3.83 -6.96
CA ALA A 158 20.57 2.57 -6.21
C ALA A 158 19.50 2.38 -5.11
N LYS A 159 18.74 3.43 -4.81
CA LYS A 159 17.69 3.46 -3.80
C LYS A 159 16.50 4.29 -4.29
N ALA A 160 15.29 3.83 -3.98
CA ALA A 160 14.06 4.51 -4.39
C ALA A 160 12.91 4.24 -3.41
N ILE A 161 11.88 5.09 -3.45
CA ILE A 161 10.55 4.75 -2.99
C ILE A 161 9.74 4.33 -4.22
N VAL A 162 9.17 3.14 -4.19
CA VAL A 162 8.24 2.66 -5.22
C VAL A 162 6.82 2.82 -4.68
N TYR A 163 5.99 3.51 -5.44
CA TYR A 163 4.59 3.76 -5.13
C TYR A 163 3.73 2.87 -6.02
N PHE A 164 2.71 2.26 -5.44
CA PHE A 164 1.74 1.45 -6.17
C PHE A 164 0.35 2.06 -6.00
N TYR A 165 -0.47 1.95 -7.05
CA TYR A 165 -1.89 2.31 -7.04
C TYR A 165 -2.70 1.09 -7.51
N ILE A 166 -3.74 0.73 -6.74
CA ILE A 166 -4.58 -0.44 -7.03
C ILE A 166 -5.66 -0.05 -8.04
N LYS A 167 -5.53 -0.54 -9.28
CA LYS A 167 -6.58 -0.49 -10.30
C LYS A 167 -7.60 -1.60 -10.12
N LYS A 168 -7.12 -2.77 -9.71
CA LYS A 168 -7.91 -3.99 -9.55
C LYS A 168 -7.30 -4.81 -8.42
N THR A 169 -8.13 -5.23 -7.48
CA THR A 169 -7.74 -6.09 -6.37
C THR A 169 -7.21 -7.44 -6.86
N PHE A 170 -6.37 -8.08 -6.04
CA PHE A 170 -5.84 -9.40 -6.34
C PHE A 170 -5.79 -10.28 -5.09
N ALA A 171 -5.91 -11.58 -5.31
CA ALA A 171 -5.84 -12.60 -4.26
C ALA A 171 -4.45 -13.24 -4.21
N GLY A 172 -3.91 -13.41 -3.00
CA GLY A 172 -2.63 -14.06 -2.82
C GLY A 172 -1.48 -13.25 -3.44
N LYS A 173 -0.61 -13.93 -4.18
CA LYS A 173 0.68 -13.40 -4.64
C LYS A 173 0.61 -12.84 -6.06
N LEU A 174 0.86 -11.54 -6.20
CA LEU A 174 1.06 -10.86 -7.49
C LEU A 174 2.56 -10.68 -7.74
N ILE A 175 3.05 -11.24 -8.84
CA ILE A 175 4.47 -11.19 -9.22
C ILE A 175 4.70 -10.02 -10.18
N ILE A 176 5.71 -9.20 -9.88
CA ILE A 176 6.21 -8.15 -10.78
C ILE A 176 7.56 -8.62 -11.31
N PRO A 177 7.64 -9.01 -12.59
CA PRO A 177 8.92 -9.38 -13.20
C PRO A 177 9.85 -8.18 -13.24
N GLU A 178 11.14 -8.43 -13.50
CA GLU A 178 12.11 -7.35 -13.63
C GLU A 178 11.69 -6.36 -14.74
N THR A 179 11.31 -5.16 -14.31
CA THR A 179 10.70 -4.15 -15.17
C THR A 179 11.47 -2.84 -15.03
N LYS A 180 11.96 -2.32 -16.15
CA LYS A 180 12.61 -1.00 -16.17
C LYS A 180 11.57 0.11 -15.99
N ILE A 181 11.74 0.96 -14.98
CA ILE A 181 10.83 2.08 -14.69
C ILE A 181 11.42 3.40 -15.14
N VAL A 182 12.68 3.67 -14.83
CA VAL A 182 13.34 4.97 -15.06
C VAL A 182 14.72 4.79 -15.66
N THR A 183 15.12 5.74 -16.50
CA THR A 183 16.51 5.98 -16.89
C THR A 183 16.97 7.34 -16.34
N LEU A 184 18.15 7.37 -15.73
CA LEU A 184 18.80 8.57 -15.20
C LEU A 184 19.91 9.05 -16.13
N TYR A 185 20.01 10.37 -16.26
CA TYR A 185 21.05 11.07 -17.00
C TYR A 185 21.69 12.12 -16.09
N GLY A 186 22.96 12.46 -16.32
CA GLY A 186 23.67 13.45 -15.52
C GLY A 186 24.38 14.50 -16.35
N THR A 187 24.29 15.74 -15.91
CA THR A 187 25.07 16.87 -16.42
C THR A 187 25.76 17.60 -15.27
N ILE A 188 26.80 18.39 -15.54
CA ILE A 188 27.48 19.20 -14.51
C ILE A 188 26.89 20.62 -14.38
N SER A 189 25.95 20.97 -15.27
CA SER A 189 25.23 22.24 -15.26
C SER A 189 23.82 22.07 -15.83
N ARG A 190 22.86 22.86 -15.32
CA ARG A 190 21.50 22.97 -15.85
C ARG A 190 21.44 23.46 -17.29
N ASP A 191 22.47 24.21 -17.71
CA ASP A 191 22.55 24.79 -19.05
C ASP A 191 23.19 23.85 -20.08
N THR A 192 23.52 22.62 -19.66
CA THR A 192 24.00 21.56 -20.56
C THR A 192 22.79 20.79 -21.09
N PRO A 193 22.59 20.69 -22.42
CA PRO A 193 21.59 19.79 -22.97
C PRO A 193 21.81 18.34 -22.49
N VAL A 194 20.73 17.65 -22.13
CA VAL A 194 20.83 16.23 -21.74
C VAL A 194 21.14 15.39 -22.98
N ASP A 195 22.22 14.61 -22.94
CA ASP A 195 22.51 13.61 -23.95
C ASP A 195 21.78 12.29 -23.61
N TYR A 196 20.64 12.07 -24.26
CA TYR A 196 19.82 10.87 -24.03
C TYR A 196 20.46 9.57 -24.54
N SER A 197 21.58 9.64 -25.28
CA SER A 197 22.36 8.46 -25.68
C SER A 197 23.35 7.98 -24.61
N GLN A 198 23.56 8.77 -23.55
CA GLN A 198 24.53 8.52 -22.49
C GLN A 198 23.85 8.41 -21.11
N PRO A 199 23.03 7.37 -20.87
CA PRO A 199 22.40 7.18 -19.58
C PRO A 199 23.42 6.77 -18.51
N MET A 200 23.22 7.27 -17.30
CA MET A 200 24.01 6.92 -16.13
C MET A 200 23.53 5.61 -15.51
N ALA A 201 22.22 5.50 -15.29
CA ALA A 201 21.63 4.34 -14.66
C ALA A 201 20.24 4.03 -15.22
N ASP A 202 19.96 2.75 -15.40
CA ASP A 202 18.63 2.23 -15.62
C ASP A 202 18.13 1.61 -14.31
N VAL A 203 16.97 2.04 -13.84
CA VAL A 203 16.35 1.59 -12.59
C VAL A 203 15.22 0.61 -12.90
N TYR A 204 15.41 -0.62 -12.44
CA TYR A 204 14.48 -1.73 -12.54
C TYR A 204 13.87 -2.00 -11.18
N ILE A 205 12.62 -2.47 -11.19
CA ILE A 205 11.97 -3.01 -10.01
C ILE A 205 11.62 -4.48 -10.26
N ARG A 206 11.66 -5.29 -9.22
CA ARG A 206 11.14 -6.67 -9.25
C ARG A 206 10.69 -7.09 -7.87
N GLY A 207 9.80 -8.07 -7.81
CA GLY A 207 9.41 -8.68 -6.56
C GLY A 207 8.00 -9.21 -6.62
N ASP A 208 7.38 -9.29 -5.46
CA ASP A 208 6.01 -9.76 -5.32
C ASP A 208 5.30 -9.05 -4.19
N ILE A 209 3.98 -8.90 -4.38
CA ILE A 209 3.08 -8.31 -3.40
C ILE A 209 2.04 -9.37 -3.06
N THR A 210 1.85 -9.63 -1.78
CA THR A 210 0.87 -10.60 -1.30
C THR A 210 -0.24 -9.87 -0.54
N ALA A 211 -1.48 -10.09 -0.97
CA ALA A 211 -2.67 -9.57 -0.33
C ALA A 211 -3.37 -10.63 0.54
N PRO A 212 -3.85 -10.27 1.75
CA PRO A 212 -4.58 -11.17 2.63
C PRO A 212 -6.00 -11.39 2.11
N GLN A 213 -6.52 -12.58 2.40
CA GLN A 213 -7.94 -12.87 2.25
C GLN A 213 -8.69 -12.24 3.42
N SER A 214 -9.86 -11.68 3.16
CA SER A 214 -10.68 -11.05 4.20
C SER A 214 -12.16 -11.33 3.98
N CYS A 215 -12.90 -11.50 5.08
CA CYS A 215 -14.35 -11.58 5.09
C CYS A 215 -14.91 -10.65 6.16
N GLU A 216 -15.87 -9.82 5.80
CA GLU A 216 -16.60 -8.93 6.70
C GLU A 216 -18.04 -9.41 6.88
N ILE A 217 -18.54 -9.34 8.12
CA ILE A 217 -19.93 -9.69 8.47
C ILE A 217 -20.72 -8.40 8.69
N ASN A 218 -21.88 -8.30 8.02
CA ASN A 218 -22.90 -7.28 8.23
C ASN A 218 -22.34 -5.84 8.25
N ASN A 219 -21.32 -5.57 7.43
CA ASN A 219 -20.62 -4.29 7.34
C ASN A 219 -20.18 -3.78 8.73
N LEU A 220 -19.74 -4.70 9.59
CA LEU A 220 -19.29 -4.46 10.97
C LEU A 220 -20.37 -3.87 11.90
N LYS A 221 -21.64 -3.99 11.53
CA LYS A 221 -22.78 -3.53 12.37
C LYS A 221 -23.30 -4.65 13.26
N PRO A 222 -23.67 -4.35 14.52
CA PRO A 222 -24.25 -5.34 15.42
C PRO A 222 -25.64 -5.79 14.97
N VAL A 223 -25.98 -7.03 15.32
CA VAL A 223 -27.26 -7.66 14.98
C VAL A 223 -28.12 -7.72 16.24
N CYS A 224 -29.05 -6.77 16.40
CA CYS A 224 -29.81 -6.64 17.65
C CYS A 224 -31.13 -7.42 17.63
N PHE A 225 -31.33 -8.36 18.55
CA PHE A 225 -32.62 -9.05 18.74
C PHE A 225 -33.42 -8.37 19.85
N ASP A 226 -34.57 -7.79 19.51
CA ASP A 226 -35.49 -7.18 20.45
C ASP A 226 -36.77 -8.02 20.54
N PHE A 227 -36.84 -8.85 21.59
CA PHE A 227 -37.95 -9.77 21.81
C PHE A 227 -39.23 -9.11 22.33
N LYS A 228 -39.24 -7.78 22.52
CA LYS A 228 -40.37 -7.04 23.11
C LYS A 228 -40.75 -7.56 24.50
N GLU A 229 -41.89 -7.12 24.99
CA GLU A 229 -42.42 -7.54 26.28
C GLU A 229 -43.00 -8.95 26.18
N ILE A 230 -42.56 -9.84 27.08
CA ILE A 230 -42.99 -11.24 27.12
C ILE A 230 -43.65 -11.47 28.47
N PRO A 231 -44.92 -11.88 28.52
CA PRO A 231 -45.55 -12.28 29.77
C PRO A 231 -44.78 -13.40 30.45
N ALA A 232 -44.53 -13.27 31.76
CA ALA A 232 -43.88 -14.35 32.52
C ALA A 232 -44.69 -15.66 32.52
N ALA A 233 -45.95 -15.65 32.08
CA ALA A 233 -46.79 -16.84 31.88
C ALA A 233 -46.37 -17.68 30.66
N ASP A 234 -45.74 -17.05 29.67
CA ASP A 234 -45.39 -17.70 28.41
C ASP A 234 -44.15 -18.61 28.57
N PHE A 235 -43.39 -18.42 29.65
CA PHE A 235 -42.27 -19.28 30.01
C PHE A 235 -42.78 -20.54 30.71
N SER A 236 -42.58 -21.68 30.05
CA SER A 236 -42.93 -23.00 30.56
C SER A 236 -42.08 -23.40 31.77
N SER A 237 -42.65 -24.26 32.63
CA SER A 237 -41.91 -24.90 33.73
C SER A 237 -40.93 -25.97 33.26
N VAL A 238 -40.97 -26.34 31.99
CA VAL A 238 -40.04 -27.31 31.39
C VAL A 238 -38.80 -26.58 30.88
N VAL A 239 -37.65 -26.90 31.48
CA VAL A 239 -36.32 -26.38 31.09
C VAL A 239 -36.09 -26.52 29.59
N GLY A 240 -35.59 -25.45 28.96
CA GLY A 240 -35.28 -25.40 27.53
C GLY A 240 -36.51 -25.20 26.63
N SER A 241 -37.73 -25.09 27.18
CA SER A 241 -38.90 -24.77 26.36
C SER A 241 -38.81 -23.34 25.85
N ALA A 242 -38.82 -23.18 24.52
CA ALA A 242 -38.78 -21.89 23.86
C ALA A 242 -40.16 -21.23 23.81
N VAL A 243 -40.18 -19.91 23.99
CA VAL A 243 -41.34 -19.04 23.73
C VAL A 243 -41.37 -18.74 22.23
N THR A 244 -41.89 -19.69 21.45
CA THR A 244 -41.83 -19.65 19.98
C THR A 244 -42.59 -18.48 19.37
N THR A 245 -43.59 -17.92 20.07
CA THR A 245 -44.32 -16.71 19.67
C THR A 245 -43.44 -15.47 19.58
N HIS A 246 -42.31 -15.45 20.30
CA HIS A 246 -41.33 -14.36 20.30
C HIS A 246 -40.04 -14.75 19.55
N LYS A 247 -40.11 -15.77 18.69
CA LYS A 247 -38.98 -16.15 17.84
C LYS A 247 -38.76 -15.10 16.76
N ILE A 248 -37.53 -14.60 16.65
CA ILE A 248 -37.13 -13.60 15.66
C ILE A 248 -36.09 -14.22 14.73
N THR A 249 -36.31 -14.08 13.42
CA THR A 249 -35.34 -14.49 12.39
C THR A 249 -34.59 -13.27 11.87
N LYS A 250 -33.29 -13.40 11.65
CA LYS A 250 -32.46 -12.40 11.01
C LYS A 250 -31.52 -13.01 9.99
N THR A 251 -31.18 -12.21 9.00
CA THR A 251 -30.16 -12.53 7.99
C THR A 251 -29.04 -11.52 8.10
N VAL A 252 -27.81 -12.02 8.15
CA VAL A 252 -26.58 -11.21 8.15
C VAL A 252 -25.85 -11.45 6.84
N THR A 253 -25.31 -10.38 6.25
CA THR A 253 -24.51 -10.47 5.02
C THR A 253 -23.08 -10.85 5.36
N ILE A 254 -22.43 -11.57 4.45
CA ILE A 254 -21.00 -11.85 4.48
C ILE A 254 -20.41 -11.37 3.15
N GLU A 255 -19.38 -10.54 3.22
CA GLU A 255 -18.66 -10.02 2.07
C GLU A 255 -17.20 -10.43 2.19
N CYS A 256 -16.77 -11.35 1.32
CA CYS A 256 -15.39 -11.79 1.27
C CYS A 256 -14.68 -11.24 0.03
N GLU A 257 -13.45 -10.81 0.22
CA GLU A 257 -12.56 -10.30 -0.82
C GLU A 257 -11.29 -11.15 -0.85
N ASN A 258 -10.68 -11.22 -2.04
CA ASN A 258 -9.39 -11.89 -2.25
C ASN A 258 -9.43 -13.40 -1.95
N LEU A 259 -10.59 -14.04 -2.04
CA LEU A 259 -10.70 -15.50 -2.05
C LEU A 259 -10.12 -16.02 -3.36
N GLY A 260 -9.38 -17.13 -3.31
CA GLY A 260 -8.68 -17.64 -4.49
C GLY A 260 -9.64 -17.90 -5.66
N ILE A 261 -9.20 -17.62 -6.90
CA ILE A 261 -10.00 -17.77 -8.13
C ILE A 261 -10.50 -19.21 -8.33
N LEU A 262 -9.85 -20.19 -7.70
CA LEU A 262 -10.13 -21.62 -7.87
C LEU A 262 -11.37 -22.13 -7.12
N ASN A 263 -12.14 -21.28 -6.43
CA ASN A 263 -13.37 -21.67 -5.70
C ASN A 263 -13.18 -22.80 -4.66
N THR A 264 -11.95 -23.05 -4.20
CA THR A 264 -11.67 -24.08 -3.18
C THR A 264 -11.87 -23.58 -1.76
N ASP A 265 -11.87 -22.25 -1.57
CA ASP A 265 -12.09 -21.66 -0.25
C ASP A 265 -13.59 -21.73 0.11
N ASP A 266 -13.92 -22.53 1.11
CA ASP A 266 -15.24 -22.58 1.72
C ASP A 266 -15.33 -21.63 2.92
N ILE A 267 -16.52 -21.11 3.18
CA ILE A 267 -16.76 -20.19 4.29
C ILE A 267 -17.60 -20.91 5.34
N SER A 268 -17.03 -21.04 6.52
CA SER A 268 -17.73 -21.55 7.70
C SER A 268 -18.12 -20.41 8.63
N THR A 269 -19.31 -20.51 9.22
CA THR A 269 -19.78 -19.55 10.22
C THR A 269 -20.15 -20.30 11.50
N SER A 270 -19.71 -19.78 12.65
CA SER A 270 -19.96 -20.37 13.96
C SER A 270 -20.50 -19.34 14.95
N PHE A 271 -21.35 -19.79 15.87
CA PHE A 271 -21.96 -18.96 16.91
C PHE A 271 -21.32 -19.20 18.28
N TYR A 272 -21.02 -18.10 18.99
CA TYR A 272 -20.37 -18.09 20.30
C TYR A 272 -21.07 -17.14 21.26
N ALA A 273 -21.82 -17.69 22.21
CA ALA A 273 -22.37 -16.97 23.35
C ALA A 273 -21.24 -16.43 24.21
N THR A 274 -21.40 -15.21 24.75
CA THR A 274 -20.49 -14.72 25.80
C THR A 274 -20.58 -15.61 27.04
N GLU A 275 -21.79 -16.07 27.39
CA GLU A 275 -22.02 -16.98 28.48
C GLU A 275 -23.00 -18.09 28.05
N PRO A 276 -22.51 -19.31 27.75
CA PRO A 276 -23.35 -20.46 27.48
C PRO A 276 -23.80 -21.12 28.79
N ASN A 277 -24.98 -21.74 28.79
CA ASN A 277 -25.38 -22.60 29.90
C ASN A 277 -24.58 -23.93 29.90
N THR A 278 -24.70 -24.72 30.98
CA THR A 278 -23.85 -25.90 31.22
C THR A 278 -23.88 -26.94 30.10
N ASP A 279 -25.04 -27.17 29.47
CA ASP A 279 -25.17 -28.13 28.37
C ASP A 279 -24.97 -27.51 26.98
N ASN A 280 -24.59 -26.23 26.93
CA ASN A 280 -24.32 -25.46 25.73
C ASN A 280 -25.52 -25.35 24.77
N SER A 281 -26.76 -25.45 25.27
CA SER A 281 -27.99 -25.35 24.47
C SER A 281 -28.59 -23.94 24.44
N MET A 282 -28.24 -23.06 25.38
CA MET A 282 -28.84 -21.74 25.53
C MET A 282 -27.80 -20.68 25.91
N VAL A 283 -27.98 -19.48 25.37
CA VAL A 283 -27.28 -18.27 25.82
C VAL A 283 -27.88 -17.86 27.16
N VAL A 284 -27.05 -17.67 28.18
CA VAL A 284 -27.47 -17.16 29.48
C VAL A 284 -27.71 -15.65 29.37
N THR A 285 -28.78 -15.17 29.99
CA THR A 285 -29.12 -13.75 30.01
C THR A 285 -28.90 -13.16 31.41
N SER A 286 -29.01 -11.84 31.54
CA SER A 286 -29.00 -11.17 32.84
C SER A 286 -30.18 -11.56 33.76
N ASN A 287 -31.21 -12.25 33.25
CA ASN A 287 -32.26 -12.86 34.05
C ASN A 287 -31.97 -14.35 34.22
N SER A 288 -31.79 -14.80 35.47
CA SER A 288 -31.37 -16.17 35.81
C SER A 288 -32.33 -17.27 35.38
N ASN A 289 -33.56 -16.93 34.99
CA ASN A 289 -34.57 -17.89 34.56
C ASN A 289 -34.88 -17.79 33.05
N VAL A 290 -34.26 -16.85 32.33
CA VAL A 290 -34.44 -16.67 30.89
C VAL A 290 -33.14 -17.00 30.17
N GLY A 291 -33.21 -17.94 29.24
CA GLY A 291 -32.17 -18.26 28.28
C GLY A 291 -32.60 -17.86 26.88
N ILE A 292 -31.68 -17.91 25.92
CA ILE A 292 -32.01 -17.73 24.50
C ILE A 292 -31.53 -18.95 23.73
N LYS A 293 -32.44 -19.59 23.01
CA LYS A 293 -32.12 -20.65 22.04
C LYS A 293 -31.82 -20.05 20.68
N ILE A 294 -30.82 -20.61 20.03
CA ILE A 294 -30.41 -20.24 18.67
C ILE A 294 -30.75 -21.37 17.71
N TYR A 295 -31.30 -21.00 16.55
CA TYR A 295 -31.70 -21.92 15.51
C TYR A 295 -31.02 -21.53 14.19
N ASP A 296 -30.60 -22.53 13.42
CA ASP A 296 -30.14 -22.32 12.06
C ASP A 296 -31.28 -21.96 11.09
N LYS A 297 -30.95 -21.71 9.82
CA LYS A 297 -31.92 -21.43 8.75
C LYS A 297 -32.92 -22.57 8.51
N ASN A 298 -32.58 -23.79 8.90
CA ASN A 298 -33.42 -24.98 8.76
C ASN A 298 -34.28 -25.22 10.01
N ASN A 299 -34.34 -24.24 10.92
CA ASN A 299 -35.10 -24.31 12.16
C ASN A 299 -34.57 -25.36 13.16
N LYS A 300 -33.32 -25.79 13.02
CA LYS A 300 -32.65 -26.73 13.94
C LYS A 300 -31.93 -25.97 15.05
N GLU A 301 -32.09 -26.43 16.29
CA GLU A 301 -31.34 -25.89 17.43
C GLU A 301 -29.84 -26.15 17.28
N ILE A 302 -29.02 -25.13 17.51
CA ILE A 302 -27.57 -25.24 17.48
C ILE A 302 -27.00 -25.15 18.90
N LYS A 303 -25.78 -25.64 19.06
CA LYS A 303 -25.00 -25.34 20.26
C LYS A 303 -24.59 -23.88 20.26
N VAL A 304 -24.66 -23.21 21.41
CA VAL A 304 -24.43 -21.76 21.47
C VAL A 304 -22.95 -21.39 21.64
N ASN A 305 -22.06 -22.35 21.77
CA ASN A 305 -20.61 -22.17 21.85
C ASN A 305 -19.96 -23.15 20.87
N GLY A 306 -19.66 -22.66 19.65
CA GLY A 306 -19.08 -23.44 18.55
C GLY A 306 -20.09 -24.17 17.66
N GLY A 307 -21.38 -23.85 17.76
CA GLY A 307 -22.38 -24.40 16.83
C GLY A 307 -22.29 -23.73 15.46
N GLU A 308 -22.34 -24.57 14.42
CA GLU A 308 -22.29 -24.11 13.03
C GLU A 308 -23.58 -23.41 12.62
N LEU A 309 -23.45 -22.30 11.89
CA LEU A 309 -24.51 -21.64 11.17
C LEU A 309 -24.29 -21.88 9.67
N PRO A 310 -25.14 -22.71 9.02
CA PRO A 310 -25.05 -22.98 7.60
C PRO A 310 -25.03 -21.67 6.80
N THR A 311 -23.97 -21.48 6.03
CA THR A 311 -23.72 -20.25 5.29
C THR A 311 -24.15 -20.42 3.83
N ASP A 312 -24.94 -19.49 3.32
CA ASP A 312 -25.34 -19.45 1.91
C ASP A 312 -24.39 -18.52 1.15
N MET A 313 -23.36 -19.11 0.54
CA MET A 313 -22.39 -18.36 -0.28
C MET A 313 -22.76 -18.39 -1.76
N GLY A 314 -22.56 -17.24 -2.43
CA GLY A 314 -22.60 -17.12 -3.87
C GLY A 314 -21.34 -17.68 -4.54
N LYS A 315 -21.33 -17.60 -5.88
CA LYS A 315 -20.14 -17.91 -6.67
C LYS A 315 -19.11 -16.80 -6.52
N SER A 316 -17.83 -17.14 -6.51
CA SER A 316 -16.78 -16.13 -6.56
C SER A 316 -16.74 -15.46 -7.92
N THR A 317 -16.49 -14.15 -7.93
CA THR A 317 -16.23 -13.39 -9.16
C THR A 317 -14.84 -13.73 -9.71
N VAL A 318 -14.57 -13.35 -10.96
CA VAL A 318 -13.21 -13.43 -11.54
C VAL A 318 -12.19 -12.54 -10.83
N TYR A 319 -12.66 -11.72 -9.89
CA TYR A 319 -11.85 -10.84 -9.04
C TYR A 319 -11.62 -11.44 -7.64
N GLY A 320 -12.14 -12.64 -7.35
CA GLY A 320 -11.99 -13.29 -6.05
C GLY A 320 -12.92 -12.74 -4.96
N GLU A 321 -13.97 -12.03 -5.35
CA GLU A 321 -15.01 -11.55 -4.43
C GLU A 321 -16.09 -12.62 -4.29
N LYS A 322 -16.56 -12.87 -3.07
CA LYS A 322 -17.63 -13.83 -2.79
C LYS A 322 -18.56 -13.22 -1.74
N SER A 323 -19.82 -13.03 -2.10
CA SER A 323 -20.84 -12.56 -1.18
C SER A 323 -21.72 -13.72 -0.74
N GLY A 324 -22.21 -13.65 0.48
CA GLY A 324 -23.12 -14.64 1.03
C GLY A 324 -23.94 -14.09 2.17
N SER A 325 -24.65 -14.99 2.84
CA SER A 325 -25.42 -14.63 4.01
C SER A 325 -25.57 -15.79 4.97
N VAL A 326 -25.84 -15.45 6.22
CA VAL A 326 -26.22 -16.41 7.25
C VAL A 326 -27.57 -16.00 7.79
N THR A 327 -28.54 -16.91 7.71
CA THR A 327 -29.86 -16.71 8.30
C THR A 327 -29.99 -17.59 9.53
N PHE A 328 -30.39 -16.99 10.65
CA PHE A 328 -30.56 -17.68 11.91
C PHE A 328 -31.69 -17.03 12.71
N SER A 329 -32.17 -17.74 13.71
CA SER A 329 -33.22 -17.24 14.59
C SER A 329 -32.83 -17.36 16.04
N ALA A 330 -33.38 -16.48 16.86
CA ALA A 330 -33.27 -16.54 18.30
C ALA A 330 -34.68 -16.59 18.92
N ALA A 331 -34.84 -17.35 19.99
CA ALA A 331 -36.08 -17.39 20.77
C ALA A 331 -35.77 -17.42 22.27
N PRO A 332 -36.46 -16.62 23.09
CA PRO A 332 -36.39 -16.71 24.55
C PRO A 332 -36.84 -18.10 25.01
N ALA A 333 -36.25 -18.64 26.06
CA ALA A 333 -36.55 -19.96 26.59
C ALA A 333 -36.46 -19.99 28.12
N SER A 334 -37.15 -20.94 28.73
CA SER A 334 -37.07 -21.19 30.17
C SER A 334 -35.70 -21.80 30.51
N LEU A 335 -34.85 -21.06 31.24
CA LEU A 335 -33.49 -21.53 31.55
C LEU A 335 -33.48 -22.55 32.70
N THR A 336 -34.37 -22.39 33.67
CA THR A 336 -34.38 -23.15 34.93
C THR A 336 -35.70 -23.87 35.20
N GLY A 337 -36.75 -23.59 34.43
CA GLY A 337 -38.12 -24.05 34.73
C GLY A 337 -38.83 -23.20 35.78
N ALA A 338 -38.14 -22.26 36.42
CA ALA A 338 -38.76 -21.29 37.31
C ALA A 338 -39.34 -20.12 36.51
N ARG A 339 -40.41 -19.52 37.03
CA ARG A 339 -41.02 -18.33 36.42
C ARG A 339 -40.05 -17.14 36.51
N PRO A 340 -39.77 -16.42 35.41
CA PRO A 340 -38.85 -15.30 35.45
C PRO A 340 -39.41 -14.13 36.25
N ALA A 341 -38.52 -13.45 36.97
CA ALA A 341 -38.86 -12.19 37.63
C ALA A 341 -39.13 -11.10 36.58
N PRO A 342 -40.10 -10.19 36.80
CA PRO A 342 -40.33 -9.05 35.92
C PRO A 342 -39.08 -8.18 35.82
N GLY A 343 -38.72 -7.77 34.60
CA GLY A 343 -37.58 -6.92 34.34
C GLY A 343 -36.99 -7.12 32.95
N GLN A 344 -36.05 -6.25 32.57
CA GLN A 344 -35.32 -6.37 31.32
C GLN A 344 -34.27 -7.47 31.42
N PHE A 345 -34.09 -8.25 30.35
CA PHE A 345 -32.99 -9.19 30.21
C PHE A 345 -32.14 -8.86 28.99
N THR A 346 -30.84 -9.10 29.08
CA THR A 346 -29.86 -8.84 28.02
C THR A 346 -28.86 -9.99 27.93
N ALA A 347 -28.34 -10.23 26.72
CA ALA A 347 -27.24 -11.15 26.48
C ALA A 347 -26.43 -10.70 25.26
N THR A 348 -25.19 -11.18 25.16
CA THR A 348 -24.29 -10.91 24.04
C THR A 348 -23.74 -12.21 23.47
N ALA A 349 -23.46 -12.19 22.18
CA ALA A 349 -22.86 -13.30 21.45
C ALA A 349 -22.09 -12.77 20.23
N THR A 350 -21.19 -13.60 19.73
CA THR A 350 -20.32 -13.34 18.59
C THR A 350 -20.59 -14.36 17.50
N ILE A 351 -20.62 -13.90 16.26
CA ILE A 351 -20.61 -14.74 15.07
C ILE A 351 -19.20 -14.67 14.49
N THR A 352 -18.56 -15.82 14.31
CA THR A 352 -17.23 -15.93 13.72
C THR A 352 -17.36 -16.47 12.31
N VAL A 353 -16.64 -15.86 11.36
CA VAL A 353 -16.49 -16.36 9.99
C VAL A 353 -15.06 -16.82 9.77
N GLU A 354 -14.92 -18.02 9.24
CA GLU A 354 -13.64 -18.65 8.95
C GLU A 354 -13.56 -19.05 7.49
N ILE A 355 -12.40 -18.80 6.88
CA ILE A 355 -12.06 -19.27 5.54
C ILE A 355 -11.43 -20.65 5.71
N VAL A 356 -12.11 -21.68 5.21
CA VAL A 356 -11.69 -23.08 5.27
C VAL A 356 -11.11 -23.47 3.91
N ARG A 357 -9.96 -24.14 3.93
CA ARG A 357 -9.25 -24.60 2.73
C ARG A 357 -9.14 -26.11 2.66
#